data_AF-A0A6C1NUM6-F1
#
_entry.id   AF-A0A6C1NUM6-F1
#
_cell.length_a   1.000
_cell.length_b   1.000
_cell.length_c   1.000
_cell.angle_alpha   90.00
_cell.angle_beta   90.00
_cell.angle_gamma   90.00
#
_symmetry.space_group_name_H-M   'P 1'
#
loop_
_entity.id
_entity.type
_entity.pdbx_description
1 polymer ?
#
loop_
_entity_poly.entity_id
_entity_poly.type
_entity_poly.pdbx_seq_one_letter_code
_entity_poly.pdbx_strand_id
1 'polypeptide(L)'
;MGDRDDLVRTTPFEVGVPGGDFAEEEFRAIEEEVESRGADPRDPAGFLLLGQVGRLVRELRGEESGAEALHSFGAFLFHAWHFQRAGRPLYLLETQATRYLVESNPVPREWDRSLPHDAGYLQLPRHLFWTRPDPEGPAEALDGIFWVRTGGAASGGGDNLSLLLVAGMRRDRDGFSVVPLPPVPMADAPTWLEMTAREEGPDFESTLPGGELERLYSLETTGEVLKLVARALGYMATVPGAVTDPVSSGGEEGASALEARRIRLGGG
;
A
#
# COMPACT_ATOMS: atom_id res chain seq x y z
N MET A 1 8.53 17.23 -21.92
CA MET A 1 7.85 17.83 -20.76
C MET A 1 7.85 16.76 -19.70
N GLY A 2 8.85 16.80 -18.80
CA GLY A 2 9.08 15.70 -17.86
C GLY A 2 7.87 15.58 -16.95
N ASP A 3 7.25 14.40 -16.91
CA ASP A 3 6.18 14.15 -15.94
C ASP A 3 6.80 14.27 -14.55
N ARG A 4 6.11 14.99 -13.65
CA ARG A 4 6.60 15.27 -12.29
C ARG A 4 6.40 14.05 -11.40
N ASP A 5 7.08 12.96 -11.74
CA ASP A 5 7.19 11.74 -10.92
C ASP A 5 7.92 12.00 -9.59
N ASP A 6 8.50 13.19 -9.45
CA ASP A 6 9.19 13.66 -8.26
C ASP A 6 8.27 14.32 -7.23
N LEU A 7 6.98 14.53 -7.53
CA LEU A 7 6.02 15.06 -6.56
C LEU A 7 5.29 13.94 -5.83
N VAL A 8 5.29 14.05 -4.51
CA VAL A 8 4.47 13.21 -3.63
C VAL A 8 3.01 13.64 -3.81
N ARG A 9 2.17 12.73 -4.30
CA ARG A 9 0.77 13.00 -4.62
C ARG A 9 -0.10 12.79 -3.38
N THR A 10 -1.23 13.48 -3.32
CA THR A 10 -2.27 13.24 -2.32
C THR A 10 -2.57 11.74 -2.20
N THR A 11 -2.50 11.23 -0.98
CA THR A 11 -2.59 9.80 -0.69
C THR A 11 -4.04 9.34 -0.56
N PRO A 12 -4.31 8.02 -0.69
CA PRO A 12 -5.63 7.46 -0.42
C PRO A 12 -6.10 7.70 1.02
N PHE A 13 -5.17 7.84 1.97
CA PHE A 13 -5.47 8.22 3.35
C PHE A 13 -6.10 9.62 3.40
N GLU A 14 -5.48 10.60 2.73
CA GLU A 14 -5.98 11.99 2.69
C GLU A 14 -7.30 12.14 1.92
N VAL A 15 -7.58 11.26 0.96
CA VAL A 15 -8.83 11.27 0.19
C VAL A 15 -9.94 10.49 0.88
N GLY A 16 -9.62 9.32 1.45
CA GLY A 16 -10.59 8.37 1.98
C GLY A 16 -10.92 8.57 3.46
N VAL A 17 -10.08 9.27 4.21
CA VAL A 17 -10.34 9.65 5.61
C VAL A 17 -10.60 11.15 5.65
N PRO A 18 -11.81 11.60 6.07
CA PRO A 18 -12.07 13.02 6.25
C PRO A 18 -11.03 13.67 7.16
N GLY A 19 -10.49 14.82 6.74
CA GLY A 19 -9.44 15.53 7.47
C GLY A 19 -9.92 16.19 8.77
N GLY A 20 -8.96 16.67 9.58
CA GLY A 20 -9.21 17.38 10.84
C GLY A 20 -9.41 16.45 12.04
N ASP A 21 -10.17 16.92 13.02
CA ASP A 21 -10.50 16.20 14.27
C ASP A 21 -11.21 14.86 14.01
N PHE A 22 -11.86 14.68 12.85
CA PHE A 22 -12.59 13.46 12.51
C PHE A 22 -11.73 12.21 12.59
N ALA A 23 -10.58 12.18 11.90
CA ALA A 23 -9.70 11.02 11.91
C ALA A 23 -9.19 10.72 13.32
N GLU A 24 -8.87 11.76 14.11
CA GLU A 24 -8.38 11.60 15.47
C GLU A 24 -9.46 11.07 16.41
N GLU A 25 -10.68 11.62 16.35
CA GLU A 25 -11.81 11.19 17.17
C GLU A 25 -12.24 9.76 16.86
N GLU A 26 -12.39 9.46 15.58
CA GLU A 26 -12.89 8.16 15.11
C GLU A 26 -11.88 7.04 15.32
N PHE A 27 -10.59 7.30 15.05
CA PHE A 27 -9.55 6.29 15.29
C PHE A 27 -9.26 6.08 16.77
N ARG A 28 -9.44 7.11 17.60
CA ARG A 28 -9.42 6.97 19.06
C ARG A 28 -10.58 6.12 19.55
N ALA A 29 -11.79 6.31 19.01
CA ALA A 29 -12.94 5.47 19.38
C ALA A 29 -12.72 3.99 19.03
N ILE A 30 -12.07 3.70 17.89
CA ILE A 30 -11.65 2.33 17.55
C ILE A 30 -10.63 1.80 18.57
N GLU A 31 -9.63 2.60 18.95
CA GLU A 31 -8.61 2.21 19.92
C GLU A 31 -9.22 1.89 21.29
N GLU A 32 -10.13 2.73 21.79
CA GLU A 32 -10.90 2.49 23.02
C GLU A 32 -11.72 1.20 22.95
N GLU A 33 -12.34 0.90 21.80
CA GLU A 33 -13.08 -0.34 21.60
C GLU A 33 -12.16 -1.57 21.62
N VAL A 34 -11.02 -1.52 20.93
CA VAL A 34 -10.01 -2.59 20.94
C VAL A 34 -9.55 -2.89 22.36
N GLU A 35 -9.19 -1.84 23.11
CA GLU A 35 -8.73 -1.96 24.50
C GLU A 35 -9.82 -2.54 25.40
N SER A 36 -11.04 -2.04 25.33
CA SER A 36 -12.16 -2.50 26.16
C SER A 36 -12.53 -3.97 25.90
N ARG A 37 -12.36 -4.46 24.67
CA ARG A 37 -12.65 -5.84 24.28
C ARG A 37 -11.46 -6.78 24.47
N GLY A 38 -10.26 -6.26 24.73
CA GLY A 38 -9.02 -7.04 24.70
C GLY A 38 -8.78 -7.72 23.34
N ALA A 39 -9.22 -7.08 22.25
CA ALA A 39 -9.08 -7.62 20.91
C ALA A 39 -7.62 -7.47 20.43
N ASP A 40 -7.15 -8.35 19.53
CA ASP A 40 -5.87 -8.14 18.84
C ASP A 40 -6.08 -7.14 17.69
N PRO A 41 -5.56 -5.90 17.77
CA PRO A 41 -5.72 -4.92 16.71
C PRO A 41 -5.03 -5.30 15.40
N ARG A 42 -4.15 -6.31 15.43
CA ARG A 42 -3.40 -6.79 14.26
C ARG A 42 -4.07 -7.98 13.57
N ASP A 43 -5.24 -8.42 14.05
CA ASP A 43 -6.09 -9.38 13.34
C ASP A 43 -7.06 -8.62 12.41
N PRO A 44 -6.87 -8.66 11.08
CA PRO A 44 -7.76 -7.96 10.16
C PRO A 44 -9.21 -8.45 10.25
N ALA A 45 -9.42 -9.75 10.46
CA ALA A 45 -10.77 -10.31 10.56
C ALA A 45 -11.46 -9.82 11.83
N GLY A 46 -10.77 -9.88 12.97
CA GLY A 46 -11.24 -9.33 14.24
C GLY A 46 -11.51 -7.83 14.19
N PHE A 47 -10.68 -7.06 13.49
CA PHE A 47 -10.86 -5.61 13.32
C PHE A 47 -12.17 -5.27 12.60
N LEU A 48 -12.54 -6.02 11.54
CA LEU A 48 -13.81 -5.81 10.82
C LEU A 48 -15.05 -6.06 11.68
N LEU A 49 -14.92 -6.82 12.78
CA LEU A 49 -16.01 -7.13 13.71
C LEU A 49 -16.18 -6.08 14.82
N LEU A 50 -15.33 -5.05 14.85
CA LEU A 50 -15.47 -3.93 15.77
C LEU A 50 -16.72 -3.11 15.42
N GLY A 51 -17.48 -2.74 16.44
CA GLY A 51 -18.72 -1.98 16.25
C GLY A 51 -18.46 -0.59 15.67
N GLN A 52 -17.35 0.04 16.08
CA GLN A 52 -16.93 1.34 15.57
C GLN A 52 -16.56 1.29 14.08
N VAL A 53 -15.89 0.22 13.64
CA VAL A 53 -15.56 0.02 12.22
C VAL A 53 -16.84 -0.13 11.39
N GLY A 54 -17.79 -0.96 11.86
CA GLY A 54 -19.09 -1.12 11.19
C GLY A 54 -19.96 0.15 11.21
N ARG A 55 -19.82 1.03 12.21
CA ARG A 55 -20.45 2.36 12.22
C ARG A 55 -19.83 3.27 11.16
N LEU A 56 -18.51 3.39 11.16
CA LEU A 56 -17.76 4.26 10.26
C LEU A 56 -17.97 3.92 8.78
N VAL A 57 -17.98 2.62 8.45
CA VAL A 57 -18.25 2.18 7.07
C VAL A 57 -19.63 2.67 6.61
N ARG A 58 -20.66 2.53 7.44
CA ARG A 58 -22.02 2.98 7.10
C ARG A 58 -22.12 4.50 7.02
N GLU A 59 -21.40 5.21 7.88
CA GLU A 59 -21.37 6.67 7.88
C GLU A 59 -20.70 7.22 6.61
N LEU A 60 -19.57 6.64 6.20
CA LEU A 60 -18.78 7.13 5.07
C LEU A 60 -19.27 6.63 3.70
N ARG A 61 -19.93 5.48 3.64
CA ARG A 61 -20.40 4.86 2.38
C ARG A 61 -21.93 4.84 2.24
N GLY A 62 -22.67 5.23 3.27
CA GLY A 62 -24.12 5.19 3.31
C GLY A 62 -24.70 3.82 3.70
N GLU A 63 -25.93 3.82 4.23
CA GLU A 63 -26.59 2.63 4.80
C GLU A 63 -26.89 1.52 3.78
N GLU A 64 -26.96 1.83 2.49
CA GLU A 64 -27.21 0.85 1.40
C GLU A 64 -25.94 0.12 0.95
N SER A 65 -24.79 0.45 1.53
CA SER A 65 -23.52 -0.23 1.25
C SER A 65 -23.57 -1.69 1.70
N GLY A 66 -23.62 -2.62 0.74
CA GLY A 66 -23.66 -4.06 1.00
C GLY A 66 -22.37 -4.63 1.62
N ALA A 67 -22.34 -5.95 1.83
CA ALA A 67 -21.22 -6.66 2.47
C ALA A 67 -19.85 -6.45 1.78
N GLU A 68 -19.85 -6.26 0.46
CA GLU A 68 -18.65 -5.98 -0.32
C GLU A 68 -18.02 -4.63 0.03
N ALA A 69 -18.83 -3.60 0.26
CA ALA A 69 -18.35 -2.31 0.72
C ALA A 69 -17.74 -2.40 2.13
N LEU A 70 -18.34 -3.21 3.01
CA LEU A 70 -17.75 -3.49 4.34
C LEU A 70 -16.40 -4.19 4.23
N HIS A 71 -16.26 -5.15 3.31
CA HIS A 71 -14.98 -5.84 3.13
C HIS A 71 -13.90 -4.90 2.57
N SER A 72 -14.17 -4.23 1.45
CA SER A 72 -13.18 -3.38 0.77
C SER A 72 -12.87 -2.10 1.55
N PHE A 73 -13.90 -1.38 2.03
CA PHE A 73 -13.70 -0.17 2.80
C PHE A 73 -13.23 -0.45 4.23
N GLY A 74 -13.68 -1.54 4.85
CA GLY A 74 -13.15 -1.99 6.13
C GLY A 74 -11.67 -2.37 6.06
N ALA A 75 -11.23 -3.03 4.97
CA ALA A 75 -9.82 -3.29 4.71
C ALA A 75 -9.03 -1.98 4.53
N PHE A 76 -9.59 -0.99 3.82
CA PHE A 76 -9.00 0.34 3.76
C PHE A 76 -8.87 1.00 5.14
N LEU A 77 -9.93 1.00 5.95
CA LEU A 77 -9.91 1.56 7.31
C LEU A 77 -8.88 0.85 8.20
N PHE A 78 -8.74 -0.47 8.10
CA PHE A 78 -7.70 -1.22 8.81
C PHE A 78 -6.31 -0.67 8.48
N HIS A 79 -5.98 -0.55 7.19
CA HIS A 79 -4.68 -0.04 6.75
C HIS A 79 -4.50 1.44 7.10
N ALA A 80 -5.53 2.27 6.96
CA ALA A 80 -5.50 3.70 7.29
C ALA A 80 -5.30 3.94 8.80
N TRP A 81 -5.97 3.16 9.65
CA TRP A 81 -5.84 3.24 11.11
C TRP A 81 -4.43 2.86 11.57
N HIS A 82 -3.89 1.74 11.07
CA HIS A 82 -2.51 1.33 11.35
C HIS A 82 -1.48 2.32 10.77
N PHE A 83 -1.74 2.86 9.57
CA PHE A 83 -0.90 3.89 8.96
C PHE A 83 -0.82 5.15 9.83
N GLN A 84 -1.96 5.62 10.36
CA GLN A 84 -1.99 6.76 11.29
C GLN A 84 -1.21 6.46 12.58
N ARG A 85 -1.42 5.29 13.19
CA ARG A 85 -0.72 4.87 14.41
C ARG A 85 0.79 4.73 14.22
N ALA A 86 1.24 4.33 13.04
CA ALA A 86 2.66 4.27 12.69
C ALA A 86 3.29 5.65 12.41
N GLY A 87 2.54 6.75 12.54
CA GLY A 87 3.01 8.11 12.26
C GLY A 87 2.90 8.52 10.79
N ARG A 88 2.05 7.84 10.01
CA ARG A 88 1.80 8.07 8.57
C ARG A 88 3.06 8.00 7.70
N PRO A 89 3.87 6.91 7.79
CA PRO A 89 5.14 6.85 7.09
C PRO A 89 4.92 6.60 5.58
N LEU A 90 5.12 7.64 4.79
CA LEU A 90 4.93 7.68 3.35
C LEU A 90 6.26 7.54 2.61
N TYR A 91 6.31 6.63 1.64
CA TYR A 91 7.47 6.37 0.80
C TYR A 91 7.10 6.52 -0.68
N LEU A 92 7.73 7.47 -1.37
CA LEU A 92 7.63 7.62 -2.82
C LEU A 92 8.72 6.80 -3.49
N LEU A 93 8.34 5.77 -4.25
CA LEU A 93 9.27 5.02 -5.07
C LEU A 93 9.50 5.76 -6.39
N GLU A 94 10.68 6.31 -6.59
CA GLU A 94 10.98 7.08 -7.81
C GLU A 94 11.07 6.16 -9.04
N THR A 95 10.81 6.70 -10.23
CA THR A 95 10.73 5.94 -11.49
C THR A 95 11.99 5.15 -11.78
N GLN A 96 13.18 5.71 -11.57
CA GLN A 96 14.44 5.00 -11.80
C GLN A 96 14.64 3.83 -10.83
N ALA A 97 14.34 4.03 -9.55
CA ALA A 97 14.40 2.96 -8.55
C ALA A 97 13.38 1.86 -8.87
N THR A 98 12.16 2.23 -9.26
CA THR A 98 11.13 1.29 -9.72
C THR A 98 11.63 0.43 -10.87
N ARG A 99 12.14 1.04 -11.94
CA ARG A 99 12.61 0.28 -13.11
C ARG A 99 13.74 -0.67 -12.74
N TYR A 100 14.68 -0.22 -11.90
CA TYR A 100 15.72 -1.10 -11.36
C TYR A 100 15.13 -2.29 -10.59
N LEU A 101 14.19 -2.04 -9.67
CA LEU A 101 13.57 -3.09 -8.87
C LEU A 101 12.77 -4.08 -9.71
N VAL A 102 12.11 -3.65 -10.78
CA VAL A 102 11.34 -4.51 -11.68
C VAL A 102 12.26 -5.30 -12.62
N GLU A 103 13.14 -4.60 -13.33
CA GLU A 103 13.89 -5.14 -14.48
C GLU A 103 15.18 -5.87 -14.08
N SER A 104 15.86 -5.42 -13.02
CA SER A 104 17.15 -5.99 -12.62
C SER A 104 17.01 -7.16 -11.63
N ASN A 105 15.80 -7.43 -11.13
CA ASN A 105 15.52 -8.44 -10.11
C ASN A 105 16.54 -8.46 -8.96
N PRO A 106 16.74 -7.33 -8.26
CA PRO A 106 17.67 -7.31 -7.14
C PRO A 106 17.14 -8.20 -6.00
N VAL A 107 17.97 -9.14 -5.56
CA VAL A 107 17.70 -9.94 -4.36
C VAL A 107 18.46 -9.30 -3.20
N PRO A 108 17.78 -8.69 -2.22
CA PRO A 108 18.41 -8.02 -1.08
C PRO A 108 18.98 -9.08 -0.10
N ARG A 109 20.20 -9.57 -0.39
CA ARG A 109 20.83 -10.73 0.27
C ARG A 109 21.02 -10.59 1.79
N GLU A 110 21.08 -9.37 2.30
CA GLU A 110 21.30 -9.07 3.71
C GLU A 110 20.02 -8.63 4.44
N TRP A 111 18.88 -8.65 3.77
CA TRP A 111 17.62 -8.23 4.38
C TRP A 111 17.12 -9.30 5.34
N ASP A 112 17.02 -8.93 6.61
CA ASP A 112 16.53 -9.79 7.69
C ASP A 112 15.01 -9.89 7.78
N ARG A 113 14.29 -9.27 6.82
CA ARG A 113 12.82 -9.10 6.78
C ARG A 113 12.30 -8.05 7.74
N SER A 114 13.17 -7.16 8.24
CA SER A 114 12.75 -5.97 8.97
C SER A 114 11.88 -5.06 8.08
N LEU A 115 10.91 -4.42 8.71
CA LEU A 115 10.11 -3.36 8.11
C LEU A 115 10.59 -2.03 8.68
N PRO A 116 10.65 -0.94 7.89
CA PRO A 116 11.04 0.37 8.41
C PRO A 116 10.03 0.89 9.44
N HIS A 117 8.77 0.50 9.31
CA HIS A 117 7.68 0.75 10.25
C HIS A 117 6.68 -0.42 10.21
N ASP A 118 5.92 -0.59 11.28
CA ASP A 118 4.87 -1.62 11.36
C ASP A 118 3.71 -1.40 10.39
N ALA A 119 3.52 -0.18 9.90
CA ALA A 119 2.62 0.10 8.79
C ALA A 119 3.16 1.25 7.95
N GLY A 120 2.75 1.36 6.70
CA GLY A 120 3.15 2.46 5.83
C GLY A 120 2.48 2.43 4.46
N TYR A 121 2.78 3.44 3.66
CA TYR A 121 2.29 3.56 2.29
C TYR A 121 3.43 3.72 1.30
N LEU A 122 3.49 2.82 0.32
CA LEU A 122 4.43 2.86 -0.79
C LEU A 122 3.72 3.45 -2.01
N GLN A 123 3.92 4.74 -2.26
CA GLN A 123 3.40 5.40 -3.44
C GLN A 123 4.30 5.07 -4.64
N LEU A 124 3.69 4.56 -5.71
CA LEU A 124 4.36 4.16 -6.94
C LEU A 124 4.48 5.34 -7.92
N PRO A 125 5.37 5.28 -8.92
CA PRO A 125 5.41 6.27 -9.99
C PRO A 125 4.07 6.42 -10.70
N ARG A 126 3.77 7.64 -11.12
CA ARG A 126 2.47 7.94 -11.69
C ARG A 126 2.35 7.25 -13.05
N HIS A 127 1.21 6.61 -13.29
CA HIS A 127 0.87 5.98 -14.58
C HIS A 127 1.83 4.86 -15.06
N LEU A 128 2.75 4.40 -14.21
CA LEU A 128 3.72 3.38 -14.59
C LEU A 128 3.21 1.94 -14.38
N PHE A 129 2.42 1.73 -13.33
CA PHE A 129 1.79 0.43 -13.03
C PHE A 129 0.29 0.48 -13.22
N TRP A 130 -0.25 -0.62 -13.72
CA TRP A 130 -1.69 -0.81 -13.92
C TRP A 130 -2.14 -2.14 -13.30
N THR A 131 -3.40 -2.19 -12.88
CA THR A 131 -4.07 -3.39 -12.37
C THR A 131 -5.53 -3.40 -12.81
N ARG A 132 -6.22 -4.53 -12.65
CA ARG A 132 -7.69 -4.61 -12.74
C ARG A 132 -8.27 -4.91 -11.36
N PRO A 133 -8.79 -3.91 -10.63
CA PRO A 133 -9.39 -4.15 -9.31
C PRO A 133 -10.62 -5.05 -9.39
N ASP A 134 -11.40 -4.88 -10.46
CA ASP A 134 -12.48 -5.77 -10.87
C ASP A 134 -12.01 -6.54 -12.12
N PRO A 135 -11.98 -7.89 -12.11
CA PRO A 135 -11.60 -8.69 -13.27
C PRO A 135 -12.39 -8.39 -14.55
N GLU A 136 -13.65 -7.99 -14.41
CA GLU A 136 -14.53 -7.61 -15.54
C GLU A 136 -14.44 -6.11 -15.87
N GLY A 137 -13.80 -5.34 -14.99
CA GLY A 137 -13.66 -3.89 -15.09
C GLY A 137 -12.50 -3.42 -15.98
N PRO A 138 -12.42 -2.10 -16.21
CA PRO A 138 -11.30 -1.50 -16.90
C PRO A 138 -10.02 -1.61 -16.05
N ALA A 139 -8.87 -1.65 -16.72
CA ALA A 139 -7.60 -1.48 -16.02
C ALA A 139 -7.48 -0.05 -15.48
N GLU A 140 -6.95 0.06 -14.27
CA GLU A 140 -6.77 1.32 -13.54
C GLU A 140 -5.29 1.49 -13.18
N ALA A 141 -4.81 2.73 -13.26
CA ALA A 141 -3.46 3.06 -12.84
C ALA A 141 -3.34 2.87 -11.31
N LEU A 142 -2.27 2.22 -10.88
CA LEU A 142 -1.96 2.06 -9.47
C LEU A 142 -1.38 3.34 -8.90
N ASP A 143 -1.88 3.75 -7.73
CA ASP A 143 -1.27 4.83 -6.96
C ASP A 143 -0.19 4.30 -6.02
N GLY A 144 -0.46 3.16 -5.37
CA GLY A 144 0.44 2.62 -4.37
C GLY A 144 -0.12 1.46 -3.57
N ILE A 145 0.62 1.06 -2.54
CA ILE A 145 0.36 -0.13 -1.74
C ILE A 145 0.51 0.23 -0.26
N PHE A 146 -0.53 0.01 0.54
CA PHE A 146 -0.37 0.00 1.99
C PHE A 146 0.23 -1.33 2.45
N TRP A 147 1.04 -1.28 3.50
CA TRP A 147 1.41 -2.46 4.26
C TRP A 147 1.09 -2.29 5.74
N VAL A 148 0.77 -3.40 6.40
CA VAL A 148 0.63 -3.51 7.85
C VAL A 148 1.25 -4.83 8.30
N ARG A 149 2.11 -4.80 9.31
CA ARG A 149 2.57 -5.97 10.04
C ARG A 149 1.38 -6.51 10.85
N THR A 150 0.99 -7.73 10.56
CA THR A 150 -0.08 -8.44 11.26
C THR A 150 0.46 -9.66 12.00
N GLY A 151 -0.32 -10.23 12.91
CA GLY A 151 0.14 -11.35 13.74
C GLY A 151 1.26 -10.98 14.72
N GLY A 152 1.81 -11.98 15.41
CA GLY A 152 2.89 -11.87 16.38
C GLY A 152 2.70 -12.81 17.58
N ALA A 153 3.65 -12.82 18.51
CA ALA A 153 3.69 -13.78 19.63
C ALA A 153 2.41 -13.87 20.47
N ALA A 154 1.60 -12.79 20.53
CA ALA A 154 0.31 -12.76 21.23
C ALA A 154 -0.77 -13.63 20.57
N SER A 155 -0.71 -13.83 19.25
CA SER A 155 -1.66 -14.62 18.45
C SER A 155 -1.18 -16.07 18.22
N GLY A 156 -0.07 -16.48 18.85
CA GLY A 156 0.50 -17.84 18.72
C GLY A 156 1.10 -18.17 17.35
N GLY A 157 1.17 -17.20 16.44
CA GLY A 157 1.72 -17.32 15.09
C GLY A 157 2.95 -16.43 14.85
N GLY A 158 3.59 -16.61 13.68
CA GLY A 158 4.66 -15.73 13.22
C GLY A 158 4.17 -14.38 12.71
N ASP A 159 5.09 -13.46 12.44
CA ASP A 159 4.78 -12.15 11.84
C ASP A 159 4.28 -12.34 10.40
N ASN A 160 3.18 -11.66 10.09
CA ASN A 160 2.53 -11.64 8.78
C ASN A 160 2.56 -10.22 8.20
N LEU A 161 2.30 -10.12 6.89
CA LEU A 161 2.16 -8.89 6.15
C LEU A 161 0.78 -8.83 5.51
N SER A 162 0.00 -7.83 5.88
CA SER A 162 -1.23 -7.44 5.18
C SER A 162 -0.90 -6.36 4.17
N LEU A 163 -1.43 -6.49 2.95
CA LEU A 163 -1.25 -5.54 1.86
C LEU A 163 -2.61 -5.09 1.31
N LEU A 164 -2.64 -3.85 0.80
CA LEU A 164 -3.80 -3.28 0.13
C LEU A 164 -3.32 -2.43 -1.05
N LEU A 165 -3.64 -2.86 -2.28
CA LEU A 165 -3.38 -2.03 -3.46
C LEU A 165 -4.43 -0.93 -3.53
N VAL A 166 -4.01 0.23 -3.98
CA VAL A 166 -4.91 1.35 -4.30
C VAL A 166 -4.71 1.76 -5.75
N ALA A 167 -5.82 1.81 -6.49
CA ALA A 167 -5.86 2.14 -7.91
C ALA A 167 -6.91 3.23 -8.21
N GLY A 168 -6.78 3.85 -9.38
CA GLY A 168 -7.81 4.73 -9.91
C GLY A 168 -7.89 6.10 -9.22
N MET A 169 -6.86 6.48 -8.44
CA MET A 169 -6.75 7.81 -7.82
C MET A 169 -6.70 8.89 -8.90
N ARG A 170 -7.75 9.72 -8.97
CA ARG A 170 -7.86 10.83 -9.92
C ARG A 170 -8.59 12.02 -9.30
N ARG A 171 -8.25 13.24 -9.73
CA ARG A 171 -8.92 14.47 -9.24
C ARG A 171 -10.37 14.58 -9.67
N ASP A 172 -10.75 13.95 -10.77
CA ASP A 172 -12.09 14.00 -11.38
C ASP A 172 -12.97 12.80 -11.02
N ARG A 173 -12.52 11.92 -10.12
CA ARG A 173 -13.26 10.77 -9.63
C ARG A 173 -13.43 10.85 -8.13
N ASP A 174 -14.66 10.64 -7.67
CA ASP A 174 -14.94 10.49 -6.25
C ASP A 174 -14.41 9.12 -5.78
N GLY A 175 -13.35 9.15 -4.98
CA GLY A 175 -12.74 7.97 -4.37
C GLY A 175 -11.78 7.19 -5.26
N PHE A 176 -11.53 5.95 -4.87
CA PHE A 176 -10.51 5.06 -5.46
C PHE A 176 -10.91 3.60 -5.28
N SER A 177 -10.29 2.73 -6.07
CA SER A 177 -10.47 1.28 -5.97
C SER A 177 -9.42 0.70 -5.03
N VAL A 178 -9.79 -0.32 -4.24
CA VAL A 178 -8.88 -1.02 -3.36
C VAL A 178 -8.94 -2.53 -3.60
N VAL A 179 -7.78 -3.20 -3.53
CA VAL A 179 -7.68 -4.65 -3.66
C VAL A 179 -6.93 -5.19 -2.45
N PRO A 180 -7.64 -5.73 -1.44
CA PRO A 180 -6.99 -6.34 -0.28
C PRO A 180 -6.36 -7.68 -0.66
N LEU A 181 -5.18 -7.97 -0.11
CA LEU A 181 -4.57 -9.30 -0.21
C LEU A 181 -4.73 -10.04 1.12
N PRO A 182 -4.85 -11.37 1.09
CA PRO A 182 -4.79 -12.15 2.32
C PRO A 182 -3.45 -11.90 3.02
N PRO A 183 -3.42 -11.82 4.37
CA PRO A 183 -2.17 -11.71 5.11
C PRO A 183 -1.25 -12.90 4.80
N VAL A 184 0.03 -12.62 4.57
CA VAL A 184 1.04 -13.64 4.22
C VAL A 184 2.17 -13.69 5.26
N PRO A 185 2.77 -14.86 5.56
CA PRO A 185 3.86 -14.96 6.52
C PRO A 185 5.13 -14.24 6.05
N MET A 186 5.67 -13.32 6.85
CA MET A 186 6.94 -12.65 6.53
C MET A 186 8.12 -13.62 6.41
N ALA A 187 7.99 -14.81 7.01
CA ALA A 187 8.97 -15.88 6.87
C ALA A 187 9.17 -16.33 5.40
N ASP A 188 8.15 -16.18 4.56
CA ASP A 188 8.14 -16.62 3.15
C ASP A 188 8.71 -15.56 2.19
N ALA A 189 9.12 -14.39 2.68
CA ALA A 189 9.69 -13.32 1.85
C ALA A 189 10.81 -13.75 0.89
N PRO A 190 11.74 -14.68 1.26
CA PRO A 190 12.72 -15.21 0.31
C PRO A 190 12.07 -15.89 -0.90
N THR A 191 11.02 -16.67 -0.69
CA THR A 191 10.25 -17.32 -1.75
C THR A 191 9.62 -16.27 -2.67
N TRP A 192 9.16 -15.15 -2.13
CA TRP A 192 8.52 -14.11 -2.93
C TRP A 192 9.48 -13.39 -3.89
N LEU A 193 10.74 -13.25 -3.48
CA LEU A 193 11.77 -12.62 -4.32
C LEU A 193 12.12 -13.48 -5.53
N GLU A 194 12.07 -14.81 -5.37
CA GLU A 194 12.55 -15.78 -6.36
C GLU A 194 11.43 -16.42 -7.21
N MET A 195 10.19 -16.46 -6.72
CA MET A 195 9.07 -17.12 -7.42
C MET A 195 8.85 -16.55 -8.83
N THR A 196 8.47 -17.37 -9.80
CA THR A 196 7.82 -16.86 -11.02
C THR A 196 6.37 -16.56 -10.67
N ALA A 197 5.95 -15.30 -10.77
CA ALA A 197 4.65 -14.88 -10.28
C ALA A 197 3.51 -15.12 -11.29
N ARG A 198 3.82 -15.17 -12.59
CA ARG A 198 2.87 -15.51 -13.65
C ARG A 198 2.98 -16.96 -14.12
N GLU A 199 1.84 -17.50 -14.54
CA GLU A 199 1.79 -18.78 -15.28
C GLU A 199 2.35 -18.64 -16.70
N GLU A 200 2.06 -17.50 -17.35
CA GLU A 200 2.50 -17.19 -18.71
C GLU A 200 3.13 -15.78 -18.79
N GLY A 201 4.20 -15.66 -19.56
CA GLY A 201 4.93 -14.42 -19.78
C GLY A 201 5.88 -14.03 -18.62
N PRO A 202 6.74 -13.02 -18.82
CA PRO A 202 7.55 -12.45 -17.75
C PRO A 202 6.70 -11.74 -16.70
N ASP A 203 7.14 -11.80 -15.45
CA ASP A 203 6.54 -10.99 -14.39
C ASP A 203 6.62 -9.49 -14.73
N PHE A 204 5.58 -8.76 -14.34
CA PHE A 204 5.40 -7.32 -14.56
C PHE A 204 5.18 -6.90 -16.02
N GLU A 205 5.22 -7.82 -17.00
CA GLU A 205 4.96 -7.48 -18.39
C GLU A 205 3.57 -6.82 -18.54
N SER A 206 3.49 -5.71 -19.29
CA SER A 206 2.22 -5.01 -19.46
C SER A 206 1.23 -5.83 -20.26
N THR A 207 -0.01 -5.89 -19.77
CA THR A 207 -1.16 -6.49 -20.46
C THR A 207 -1.99 -5.44 -21.21
N LEU A 208 -1.60 -4.16 -21.11
CA LEU A 208 -2.31 -3.07 -21.77
C LEU A 208 -1.94 -2.96 -23.25
N PRO A 209 -2.92 -2.75 -24.15
CA PRO A 209 -2.62 -2.45 -25.55
C PRO A 209 -1.70 -1.23 -25.68
N GLY A 210 -0.51 -1.43 -26.26
CA GLY A 210 0.48 -0.37 -26.45
C GLY A 210 1.31 -0.05 -25.20
N GLY A 211 1.11 -0.76 -24.09
CA GLY A 211 1.86 -0.55 -22.84
C GLY A 211 3.36 -0.85 -23.00
N GLU A 212 3.73 -1.69 -23.97
CA GLU A 212 5.11 -1.99 -24.33
C GLU A 212 5.85 -0.77 -24.92
N LEU A 213 5.14 0.09 -25.67
CA LEU A 213 5.71 1.28 -26.29
C LEU A 213 6.08 2.32 -25.24
N GLU A 214 5.28 2.41 -24.17
CA GLU A 214 5.48 3.32 -23.05
C GLU A 214 6.26 2.68 -21.88
N ARG A 215 6.65 1.40 -22.02
CA ARG A 215 7.33 0.61 -20.99
C ARG A 215 6.59 0.65 -19.65
N LEU A 216 5.28 0.43 -19.71
CA LEU A 216 4.40 0.28 -18.57
C LEU A 216 4.55 -1.13 -17.98
N TYR A 217 4.11 -1.29 -16.75
CA TYR A 217 4.05 -2.56 -16.06
C TYR A 217 2.62 -2.88 -15.63
N SER A 218 2.31 -4.17 -15.50
CA SER A 218 1.07 -4.63 -14.89
C SER A 218 1.35 -5.39 -13.58
N LEU A 219 0.50 -5.20 -12.57
CA LEU A 219 0.41 -6.08 -11.39
C LEU A 219 -0.90 -6.87 -11.50
N GLU A 220 -0.82 -8.10 -11.98
CA GLU A 220 -1.99 -8.96 -12.26
C GLU A 220 -2.17 -10.04 -11.18
N THR A 221 -1.08 -10.43 -10.52
CA THR A 221 -1.08 -11.51 -9.54
C THR A 221 -0.66 -11.03 -8.16
N THR A 222 -1.17 -11.71 -7.12
CA THR A 222 -0.65 -11.56 -5.75
C THR A 222 0.87 -11.76 -5.71
N GLY A 223 1.40 -12.66 -6.52
CA GLY A 223 2.83 -12.96 -6.57
C GLY A 223 3.68 -11.74 -6.96
N GLU A 224 3.24 -10.99 -7.96
CA GLU A 224 3.92 -9.77 -8.44
C GLU A 224 3.91 -8.67 -7.38
N VAL A 225 2.78 -8.49 -6.69
CA VAL A 225 2.64 -7.52 -5.60
C VAL A 225 3.63 -7.84 -4.47
N LEU A 226 3.62 -9.10 -4.00
CA LEU A 226 4.51 -9.56 -2.94
C LEU A 226 5.98 -9.39 -3.33
N LYS A 227 6.32 -9.75 -4.56
CA LYS A 227 7.66 -9.59 -5.11
C LYS A 227 8.10 -8.12 -5.14
N LEU A 228 7.26 -7.22 -5.67
CA LEU A 228 7.58 -5.79 -5.74
C LEU A 228 7.77 -5.19 -4.34
N VAL A 229 6.85 -5.49 -3.41
CA VAL A 229 6.92 -5.00 -2.02
C VAL A 229 8.16 -5.55 -1.31
N ALA A 230 8.44 -6.85 -1.43
CA ALA A 230 9.64 -7.46 -0.84
C ALA A 230 10.93 -6.84 -1.39
N ARG A 231 11.01 -6.63 -2.70
CA ARG A 231 12.15 -5.94 -3.34
C ARG A 231 12.30 -4.51 -2.83
N ALA A 232 11.21 -3.75 -2.74
CA ALA A 232 11.25 -2.37 -2.23
C ALA A 232 11.67 -2.30 -0.76
N LEU A 233 11.06 -3.11 0.11
CA LEU A 233 11.38 -3.16 1.54
C LEU A 233 12.83 -3.58 1.79
N GLY A 234 13.28 -4.65 1.13
CA GLY A 234 14.65 -5.11 1.27
C GLY A 234 15.66 -4.12 0.67
N TYR A 235 15.32 -3.42 -0.41
CA TYR A 235 16.15 -2.36 -0.97
C TYR A 235 16.32 -1.19 0.02
N MET A 236 15.23 -0.72 0.62
CA MET A 236 15.28 0.32 1.65
C MET A 236 16.12 -0.09 2.85
N ALA A 237 16.07 -1.37 3.26
CA ALA A 237 16.79 -1.87 4.41
C ALA A 237 18.29 -2.10 4.15
N THR A 238 18.66 -2.46 2.91
CA THR A 238 20.02 -2.96 2.62
C THR A 238 20.88 -2.03 1.78
N VAL A 239 20.31 -0.99 1.15
CA VAL A 239 21.06 -0.08 0.28
C VAL A 239 21.25 1.28 0.97
N PRO A 240 22.47 1.61 1.43
CA PRO A 240 22.74 2.90 2.07
C PRO A 240 22.40 4.08 1.15
N GLY A 241 21.72 5.08 1.71
CA GLY A 241 21.34 6.30 0.96
C GLY A 241 20.22 6.11 -0.06
N ALA A 242 19.63 4.91 -0.17
CA ALA A 242 18.45 4.69 -1.01
C ALA A 242 17.22 5.46 -0.54
N VAL A 243 17.10 5.66 0.78
CA VAL A 243 15.97 6.37 1.41
C VAL A 243 16.43 7.75 1.88
N THR A 244 15.71 8.79 1.48
CA THR A 244 15.97 10.16 1.95
C THR A 244 15.38 10.40 3.33
N ASP A 245 15.85 11.48 3.98
CA ASP A 245 15.09 12.06 5.09
C ASP A 245 13.68 12.49 4.64
N PRO A 246 12.70 12.55 5.57
CA PRO A 246 11.36 13.05 5.28
C PRO A 246 11.39 14.48 4.75
N VAL A 247 10.66 14.74 3.68
CA VAL A 247 10.50 16.09 3.10
C VAL A 247 9.01 16.35 2.90
N SER A 248 8.56 17.55 3.29
CA SER A 248 7.20 18.00 2.98
C SER A 248 7.07 18.36 1.51
N SER A 249 5.94 17.98 0.89
CA SER A 249 5.66 18.24 -0.54
C SER A 249 5.41 19.72 -0.87
N GLY A 250 5.41 20.60 0.13
CA GLY A 250 5.43 22.06 -0.01
C GLY A 250 4.25 22.65 -0.76
N GLY A 251 3.04 22.65 -0.17
CA GLY A 251 1.90 23.50 -0.54
C GLY A 251 1.41 23.48 -2.01
N GLU A 252 2.01 22.68 -2.89
CA GLU A 252 1.61 22.58 -4.29
C GLU A 252 0.25 21.92 -4.41
N GLU A 253 -0.59 22.46 -5.29
CA GLU A 253 -1.95 22.00 -5.47
C GLU A 253 -1.99 20.54 -5.96
N GLY A 254 -2.52 19.65 -5.11
CA GLY A 254 -2.60 18.19 -5.31
C GLY A 254 -1.34 17.41 -4.95
N ALA A 255 -0.38 18.04 -4.27
CA ALA A 255 0.65 17.34 -3.53
C ALA A 255 0.10 16.86 -2.17
N SER A 256 0.71 15.82 -1.61
CA SER A 256 0.35 15.36 -0.26
C SER A 256 0.72 16.41 0.80
N ALA A 257 -0.12 16.58 1.81
CA ALA A 257 0.18 17.34 3.01
C ALA A 257 1.11 16.57 3.97
N LEU A 258 1.35 15.27 3.72
CA LEU A 258 2.22 14.42 4.53
C LEU A 258 3.69 14.63 4.16
N GLU A 259 4.56 14.40 5.14
CA GLU A 259 6.00 14.25 4.87
C GLU A 259 6.26 12.90 4.24
N ALA A 260 7.10 12.87 3.20
CA ALA A 260 7.45 11.63 2.52
C ALA A 260 8.96 11.43 2.48
N ARG A 261 9.37 10.17 2.58
CA ARG A 261 10.71 9.73 2.22
C ARG A 261 10.70 9.29 0.76
N ARG A 262 11.79 9.50 0.05
CA ARG A 262 11.93 9.06 -1.34
C ARG A 262 12.85 7.86 -1.39
N ILE A 263 12.45 6.86 -2.17
CA ILE A 263 13.27 5.70 -2.49
C ILE A 263 13.87 5.96 -3.87
N ARG A 264 15.17 6.27 -3.88
CA ARG A 264 15.94 6.61 -5.07
C ARG A 264 16.85 5.47 -5.47
N LEU A 265 17.30 5.48 -6.71
CA LEU A 265 18.38 4.60 -7.12
C LEU A 265 19.65 5.03 -6.37
N GLY A 266 20.11 4.21 -5.43
CA GLY A 266 21.35 4.41 -4.69
C GLY A 266 22.52 4.59 -5.65
N GLY A 267 23.28 5.67 -5.46
CA GLY A 267 24.47 5.94 -6.25
C GLY A 267 25.52 4.85 -6.03
N GLY A 268 25.91 4.18 -7.10
CA GLY A 268 27.21 3.51 -7.18
C GLY A 268 28.33 4.51 -7.41
#